data_AF-V6JDS8-F1
#
_entry.id   AF-V6JDS8-F1
#
_cell.length_a   1.000
_cell.length_b   1.000
_cell.length_c   1.000
_cell.angle_alpha   90.00
_cell.angle_beta   90.00
_cell.angle_gamma   90.00
#
_symmetry.space_group_name_H-M   'P 1'
#
loop_
_entity.id
_entity.type
_entity.pdbx_description
1 polymer ?
#
loop_
_entity_poly.entity_id
_entity_poly.type
_entity_poly.pdbx_seq_one_letter_code
_entity_poly.pdbx_strand_id
1 'polypeptide(L)'
;MTQANLATTICRKGGYTKGIRPPEAITGKEKRLNAASYGYKGSLKDAEYDHLLSLQLGGDPNDARNLWVEPADPGHKSGSGVNNLKDPVETKLHTAVCSGKVTLKAAQNAIVTDWTTALSKLGLAA
;
A
#
# COMPACT_ATOMS: atom_id res chain seq x y z
N MET A 1 -5.09 9.61 10.42
CA MET A 1 -4.32 8.70 11.29
C MET A 1 -3.28 9.49 12.07
N THR A 2 -3.00 9.19 13.34
CA THR A 2 -1.90 9.84 14.09
C THR A 2 -1.14 8.83 14.96
N GLN A 3 0.02 9.22 15.47
CA GLN A 3 0.77 8.38 16.42
C GLN A 3 -0.06 8.04 17.67
N ALA A 4 -0.92 8.95 18.12
CA ALA A 4 -1.69 8.81 19.36
C ALA A 4 -2.83 7.80 19.28
N ASN A 5 -3.33 7.48 18.07
CA ASN A 5 -4.49 6.60 17.90
C ASN A 5 -4.16 5.24 17.27
N LEU A 6 -2.88 4.85 17.22
CA LEU A 6 -2.42 3.59 16.61
C LEU A 6 -3.12 2.35 17.21
N ALA A 7 -3.29 2.32 18.54
CA ALA A 7 -3.87 1.17 19.25
C ALA A 7 -5.34 0.89 18.89
N THR A 8 -6.09 1.91 18.43
CA THR A 8 -7.49 1.78 18.00
C THR A 8 -7.65 1.73 16.48
N THR A 9 -6.54 1.79 15.75
CA THR A 9 -6.50 1.84 14.29
C THR A 9 -5.58 0.75 13.71
N ILE A 10 -4.48 1.10 13.04
CA ILE A 10 -3.62 0.14 12.32
C ILE A 10 -2.99 -0.90 13.24
N CYS A 11 -2.77 -0.60 14.53
CA CYS A 11 -2.22 -1.54 15.50
C CYS A 11 -3.29 -2.23 16.37
N ARG A 12 -4.57 -2.07 16.03
CA ARG A 12 -5.67 -2.71 16.76
C ARG A 12 -5.64 -4.22 16.56
N LYS A 13 -5.88 -4.98 17.64
CA LYS A 13 -6.10 -6.43 17.57
C LYS A 13 -7.28 -6.75 16.63
N GLY A 14 -7.17 -7.84 15.88
CA GLY A 14 -8.20 -8.28 14.91
C GLY A 14 -8.15 -7.58 13.54
N GLY A 15 -7.16 -6.72 13.31
CA GLY A 15 -6.95 -6.06 12.02
C GLY A 15 -7.80 -4.79 11.82
N TYR A 16 -7.39 -4.00 10.83
CA TYR A 16 -7.95 -2.67 10.54
C TYR A 16 -8.32 -2.49 9.08
N THR A 17 -7.39 -2.78 8.16
CA THR A 17 -7.51 -2.43 6.74
C THR A 17 -8.72 -3.07 6.05
N LYS A 18 -9.09 -4.30 6.40
CA LYS A 18 -10.28 -4.97 5.83
C LYS A 18 -11.57 -4.20 6.07
N GLY A 19 -11.70 -3.50 7.19
CA GLY A 19 -12.93 -2.80 7.57
C GLY A 19 -13.10 -1.41 6.94
N ILE A 20 -12.06 -0.88 6.30
CA ILE A 20 -12.07 0.48 5.71
C ILE A 20 -12.05 0.47 4.18
N ARG A 21 -11.83 -0.69 3.55
CA ARG A 21 -11.77 -0.80 2.10
C ARG A 21 -13.16 -0.62 1.49
N PRO A 22 -13.30 0.18 0.42
CA PRO A 22 -14.55 0.25 -0.33
C PRO A 22 -14.87 -1.09 -0.99
N PRO A 23 -16.14 -1.35 -1.34
CA PRO A 23 -16.52 -2.51 -2.12
C PRO A 23 -15.76 -2.60 -3.45
N GLU A 24 -15.45 -3.81 -3.89
CA GLU A 24 -14.74 -4.08 -5.15
C GLU A 24 -15.45 -3.49 -6.38
N ALA A 25 -16.78 -3.38 -6.35
CA ALA A 25 -17.54 -2.76 -7.43
C ALA A 25 -17.15 -1.29 -7.65
N ILE A 26 -16.74 -0.58 -6.59
CA ILE A 26 -16.25 0.81 -6.65
C ILE A 26 -14.82 0.81 -7.17
N THR A 27 -13.90 0.16 -6.45
CA THR A 27 -12.46 0.20 -6.76
C THR A 27 -12.15 -0.45 -8.11
N GLY A 28 -12.92 -1.45 -8.55
CA GLY A 28 -12.78 -2.06 -9.87
C GLY A 28 -13.14 -1.11 -11.01
N LYS A 29 -14.15 -0.23 -10.83
CA LYS A 29 -14.46 0.83 -11.81
C LYS A 29 -13.36 1.87 -11.82
N GLU A 30 -12.91 2.31 -10.65
CA GLU A 30 -11.85 3.30 -10.51
C GLU A 30 -10.52 2.83 -11.11
N LYS A 31 -10.09 1.59 -10.83
CA LYS A 31 -8.91 0.96 -11.43
C LYS A 31 -8.92 1.02 -12.95
N ARG A 32 -10.06 0.70 -13.59
CA ARG A 32 -10.18 0.74 -15.05
C ARG A 32 -10.01 2.15 -15.60
N LEU A 33 -10.63 3.15 -14.94
CA LEU A 33 -10.54 4.55 -15.36
C LEU A 33 -9.15 5.13 -15.12
N ASN A 34 -8.53 4.81 -13.99
CA ASN A 34 -7.16 5.20 -13.66
C ASN A 34 -6.17 4.58 -14.67
N ALA A 35 -6.29 3.29 -14.97
CA ALA A 35 -5.45 2.64 -15.98
C ALA A 35 -5.58 3.30 -17.37
N ALA A 36 -6.81 3.67 -17.77
CA ALA A 36 -7.04 4.39 -19.00
C ALA A 36 -6.36 5.78 -18.99
N SER A 37 -6.40 6.52 -17.87
CA SER A 37 -5.76 7.85 -17.78
C SER A 37 -4.23 7.79 -17.86
N TYR A 38 -3.61 6.69 -17.44
CA TYR A 38 -2.16 6.45 -17.61
C TYR A 38 -1.80 5.84 -18.97
N GLY A 39 -2.79 5.55 -19.83
CA GLY A 39 -2.56 4.84 -21.08
C GLY A 39 -2.06 3.40 -20.90
N TYR A 40 -2.26 2.81 -19.72
CA TYR A 40 -1.79 1.46 -19.38
C TYR A 40 -2.40 0.41 -20.32
N LYS A 41 -1.54 -0.42 -20.92
CA LYS A 41 -1.92 -1.45 -21.91
C LYS A 41 -1.83 -2.89 -21.40
N GLY A 42 -1.27 -3.08 -20.20
CA GLY A 42 -1.15 -4.40 -19.59
C GLY A 42 -2.50 -4.96 -19.13
N SER A 43 -2.51 -6.24 -18.79
CA SER A 43 -3.67 -6.89 -18.20
C SER A 43 -3.98 -6.29 -16.83
N LEU A 44 -5.23 -5.88 -16.60
CA LEU A 44 -5.67 -5.44 -15.27
C LEU A 44 -5.78 -6.58 -14.25
N LYS A 45 -5.68 -7.84 -14.70
CA LYS A 45 -5.56 -9.00 -13.81
C LYS A 45 -4.15 -9.17 -13.24
N ASP A 46 -3.17 -8.56 -13.90
CA ASP A 46 -1.76 -8.62 -13.50
C ASP A 46 -1.33 -7.34 -12.75
N ALA A 47 -2.07 -6.24 -12.93
CA ALA A 47 -1.84 -4.99 -12.19
C ALA A 47 -2.61 -4.97 -10.86
N GLU A 48 -2.22 -4.10 -9.93
CA GLU A 48 -2.99 -3.72 -8.75
C GLU A 48 -3.61 -2.34 -8.85
N TYR A 49 -4.57 -2.05 -7.98
CA TYR A 49 -5.02 -0.69 -7.72
C TYR A 49 -4.55 -0.34 -6.31
N ASP A 50 -3.35 0.22 -6.27
CA ASP A 50 -2.52 0.21 -5.08
C ASP A 50 -2.45 1.60 -4.42
N HIS A 51 -2.13 1.60 -3.13
CA HIS A 51 -2.05 2.79 -2.30
C HIS A 51 -0.62 3.31 -2.19
N LEU A 52 -0.34 4.54 -2.68
CA LEU A 52 0.96 5.21 -2.52
C LEU A 52 1.41 5.24 -1.05
N LEU A 53 0.53 5.67 -0.15
CA LEU A 53 0.63 5.43 1.28
C LEU A 53 -0.24 4.22 1.64
N SER A 54 0.40 3.12 2.03
CA SER A 54 -0.27 1.89 2.48
C SER A 54 -1.38 2.14 3.50
N LEU A 55 -2.48 1.39 3.39
CA LEU A 55 -3.50 1.33 4.44
C LEU A 55 -2.95 0.80 5.77
N GLN A 56 -1.90 -0.02 5.73
CA GLN A 56 -1.22 -0.49 6.93
C GLN A 56 -0.45 0.64 7.63
N LEU A 57 -0.20 1.76 6.94
CA LEU A 57 0.43 2.96 7.49
C LEU A 57 -0.53 4.16 7.52
N GLY A 58 -1.83 3.87 7.49
CA GLY A 58 -2.90 4.86 7.64
C GLY A 58 -3.15 5.73 6.42
N GLY A 59 -2.84 5.23 5.22
CA GLY A 59 -3.31 5.82 3.97
C GLY A 59 -4.83 5.85 3.86
N ASP A 60 -5.31 6.75 3.02
CA ASP A 60 -6.74 6.86 2.75
C ASP A 60 -7.21 5.69 1.86
N PRO A 61 -8.32 5.02 2.20
CA PRO A 61 -8.81 3.87 1.46
C PRO A 61 -9.32 4.19 0.05
N ASN A 62 -9.76 5.42 -0.24
CA ASN A 62 -10.39 5.77 -1.52
C ASN A 62 -10.09 7.19 -2.04
N ASP A 63 -8.98 7.80 -1.61
CA ASP A 63 -8.51 9.07 -2.19
C ASP A 63 -7.77 8.81 -3.50
N ALA A 64 -8.23 9.43 -4.60
CA ALA A 64 -7.61 9.32 -5.91
C ALA A 64 -6.15 9.80 -5.94
N ARG A 65 -5.72 10.63 -4.98
CA ARG A 65 -4.31 11.06 -4.83
C ARG A 65 -3.44 9.99 -4.18
N ASN A 66 -4.06 9.03 -3.50
CA ASN A 66 -3.39 7.90 -2.87
C ASN A 66 -3.43 6.65 -3.74
N LEU A 67 -4.20 6.62 -4.82
CA LEU A 67 -4.51 5.42 -5.59
C LEU A 67 -4.00 5.50 -7.02
N TRP A 68 -3.41 4.42 -7.50
CA TRP A 68 -2.89 4.33 -8.86
C TRP A 68 -2.91 2.89 -9.38
N VAL A 69 -2.88 2.72 -10.70
CA VAL A 69 -2.67 1.40 -11.31
C VAL A 69 -1.19 1.02 -11.15
N GLU A 70 -0.91 0.05 -10.29
CA GLU A 70 0.44 -0.47 -10.13
C GLU A 70 0.67 -1.60 -11.14
N PRO A 71 1.64 -1.47 -12.07
CA PRO A 71 2.03 -2.57 -12.95
C PRO A 71 2.63 -3.72 -12.14
N ALA A 72 2.56 -4.91 -12.72
CA ALA A 72 3.25 -6.09 -12.20
C ALA A 72 4.77 -5.86 -12.03
N ASP A 73 5.37 -6.44 -10.98
CA ASP A 73 6.81 -6.29 -10.71
C ASP A 73 7.69 -6.87 -11.83
N PRO A 74 8.95 -6.43 -11.96
CA PRO A 74 9.91 -7.01 -12.89
C PRO A 74 9.99 -8.54 -12.81
N GLY A 75 10.01 -9.19 -13.98
CA GLY A 75 10.05 -10.65 -14.09
C GLY A 75 8.68 -11.34 -14.00
N HIS A 76 7.59 -10.57 -13.93
CA HIS A 76 6.23 -11.12 -13.92
C HIS A 76 5.91 -11.96 -15.16
N LYS A 77 5.19 -13.07 -14.96
CA LYS A 77 4.62 -13.87 -16.04
C LYS A 77 3.19 -13.39 -16.31
N SER A 78 2.95 -12.85 -17.50
CA SER A 78 1.60 -12.37 -17.84
C SER A 78 0.54 -13.47 -17.65
N GLY A 79 -0.56 -13.11 -17.02
CA GLY A 79 -1.67 -14.00 -16.68
C GLY A 79 -1.46 -14.82 -15.41
N SER A 80 -0.34 -14.69 -14.69
CA SER A 80 -0.17 -15.36 -13.39
C SER A 80 -0.78 -14.62 -12.21
N GLY A 81 -1.55 -13.56 -12.47
CA GLY A 81 -2.19 -12.75 -11.44
C GLY A 81 -1.30 -11.60 -10.99
N VAL A 82 -1.58 -11.03 -9.83
CA VAL A 82 -0.79 -9.94 -9.27
C VAL A 82 0.48 -10.47 -8.62
N ASN A 83 1.59 -9.75 -8.81
CA ASN A 83 2.75 -9.75 -7.92
C ASN A 83 3.00 -8.32 -7.42
N ASN A 84 3.23 -8.16 -6.12
CA ASN A 84 3.56 -6.88 -5.52
C ASN A 84 4.66 -7.03 -4.45
N LEU A 85 5.89 -6.64 -4.78
CA LEU A 85 7.05 -6.67 -3.90
C LEU A 85 7.01 -5.56 -2.83
N LYS A 86 6.10 -4.59 -2.95
CA LYS A 86 5.86 -3.57 -1.93
C LYS A 86 5.17 -4.16 -0.69
N ASP A 87 4.27 -5.12 -0.84
CA ASP A 87 3.48 -5.73 0.24
C ASP A 87 4.30 -6.20 1.46
N PRO A 88 5.42 -6.95 1.28
CA PRO A 88 6.30 -7.31 2.39
C PRO A 88 6.93 -6.08 3.09
N VAL A 89 7.27 -5.03 2.34
CA VAL A 89 7.81 -3.78 2.90
C VAL A 89 6.75 -3.07 3.74
N GLU A 90 5.51 -2.96 3.25
CA GLU A 90 4.41 -2.38 4.01
C GLU A 90 4.19 -3.08 5.34
N THR A 91 4.22 -4.41 5.31
CA THR A 91 4.02 -5.27 6.48
C THR A 91 5.15 -5.12 7.51
N LYS A 92 6.40 -5.02 7.04
CA LYS A 92 7.56 -4.76 7.91
C LYS A 92 7.51 -3.38 8.54
N LEU A 93 7.14 -2.35 7.78
CA LEU A 93 6.97 -0.99 8.30
C LEU A 93 5.83 -0.92 9.32
N HIS A 94 4.68 -1.54 9.04
CA HIS A 94 3.56 -1.65 9.98
C HIS A 94 3.99 -2.31 11.29
N THR A 95 4.70 -3.43 11.20
CA THR A 95 5.23 -4.14 12.37
C THR A 95 6.21 -3.27 13.17
N ALA A 96 7.09 -2.54 12.50
CA ALA A 96 8.03 -1.62 13.14
C ALA A 96 7.31 -0.45 13.84
N VAL A 97 6.25 0.10 13.22
CA VAL A 97 5.41 1.15 13.83
C VAL A 97 4.67 0.61 15.05
N CYS A 98 4.01 -0.55 14.93
CA CYS A 98 3.22 -1.11 16.02
C CYS A 98 4.06 -1.67 17.18
N SER A 99 5.34 -1.96 16.95
CA SER A 99 6.30 -2.29 18.01
C SER A 99 7.01 -1.07 18.60
N GLY A 100 6.74 0.14 18.08
CA GLY A 100 7.36 1.38 18.53
C GLY A 100 8.81 1.57 18.10
N LYS A 101 9.34 0.73 17.20
CA LYS A 101 10.72 0.85 16.68
C LYS A 101 10.91 2.08 15.82
N VAL A 102 9.86 2.50 15.10
CA VAL A 102 9.85 3.72 14.27
C VAL A 102 8.55 4.48 14.50
N THR A 103 8.54 5.79 14.27
CA THR A 103 7.31 6.58 14.32
C THR A 103 6.48 6.36 13.06
N LEU A 104 5.15 6.51 13.17
CA LEU A 104 4.23 6.46 12.04
C LEU A 104 4.68 7.43 10.94
N LYS A 105 5.02 8.68 11.31
CA LYS A 105 5.41 9.71 10.35
C LYS A 105 6.71 9.36 9.60
N ALA A 106 7.67 8.74 10.27
CA ALA A 106 8.90 8.29 9.62
C ALA A 106 8.63 7.18 8.60
N ALA A 107 7.82 6.18 8.97
CA ALA A 107 7.39 5.11 8.06
C ALA A 107 6.60 5.64 6.85
N GLN A 108 5.64 6.54 7.10
CA GLN A 108 4.86 7.19 6.05
C GLN A 108 5.76 7.98 5.09
N ASN A 109 6.68 8.79 5.60
CA ASN A 109 7.59 9.56 4.75
C ASN A 109 8.54 8.65 3.96
N ALA A 110 9.03 7.56 4.55
CA ALA A 110 9.93 6.64 3.88
C ALA A 110 9.23 5.94 2.70
N ILE A 111 8.06 5.34 2.93
CA ILE A 111 7.37 4.55 1.89
C ILE A 111 6.88 5.39 0.71
N VAL A 112 6.36 6.60 0.95
CA VAL A 112 5.86 7.46 -0.14
C VAL A 112 6.99 8.14 -0.94
N THR A 113 8.20 8.19 -0.38
CA THR A 113 9.38 8.73 -1.10
C THR A 113 9.91 7.67 -2.05
N ASP A 114 10.19 6.49 -1.52
CA ASP A 114 10.72 5.35 -2.27
C ASP A 114 10.57 4.10 -1.38
N TRP A 115 9.58 3.27 -1.71
CA TRP A 115 9.30 2.07 -0.94
C TRP A 115 10.45 1.05 -1.00
N THR A 116 11.24 1.04 -2.08
CA THR A 116 12.33 0.06 -2.28
C THR A 116 13.49 0.29 -1.29
N THR A 117 13.65 1.52 -0.80
CA THR A 117 14.67 1.90 0.19
C THR A 117 14.09 2.22 1.56
N ALA A 118 12.78 2.08 1.77
CA ALA A 118 12.12 2.51 3.00
C ALA A 118 12.63 1.78 4.25
N LEU A 119 12.90 0.47 4.15
CA LEU A 119 13.42 -0.32 5.28
C LEU A 119 14.84 0.13 5.65
N SER A 120 15.73 0.23 4.66
CA SER A 120 17.12 0.62 4.90
C SER A 120 17.22 2.05 5.43
N LYS A 121 16.42 2.98 4.90
CA LYS A 121 16.33 4.38 5.37
C LYS A 121 15.93 4.49 6.85
N LEU A 122 15.23 3.50 7.37
CA LEU A 122 14.80 3.44 8.78
C LEU A 122 15.65 2.49 9.64
N GLY A 123 16.73 1.94 9.09
CA GLY A 123 17.60 0.98 9.80
C GLY A 123 16.91 -0.36 10.09
N LEU A 124 15.92 -0.75 9.29
CA LEU A 124 15.22 -2.03 9.41
C LEU A 124 15.85 -3.05 8.47
N ALA A 125 15.87 -4.32 8.90
CA ALA A 125 16.33 -5.42 8.05
C ALA A 125 15.38 -5.59 6.84
N ALA A 126 15.99 -5.84 5.67
CA ALA A 126 15.30 -6.03 4.39
C ALA A 126 14.41 -7.27 4.37
#